data_AF-A0A7Z2G7N2-F1
#
_entry.id   AF-A0A7Z2G7N2-F1
#
_cell.length_a   1.000
_cell.length_b   1.000
_cell.length_c   1.000
_cell.angle_alpha   90.00
_cell.angle_beta   90.00
_cell.angle_gamma   90.00
#
_symmetry.space_group_name_H-M   'P 1'
#
loop_
_entity.id
_entity.type
_entity.pdbx_description
1 polymer ?
#
loop_
_entity_poly.entity_id
_entity_poly.type
_entity_poly.pdbx_seq_one_letter_code
_entity_poly.pdbx_strand_id
1 'polypeptide(L)'
;MTITEKRMEGANLEPQPYVSLADVQREIRSVHYFTAYDGVRGSTPPGLRSYVPRQALKAVTFCVLELRNGFIVTGESVCARDDAFDDEKGRAHALERAMEKLTGYVIYAWKSAQS
;
A
#
# COMPACT_ATOMS: atom_id res chain seq x y z
N MET A 1 18.92 -19.89 44.95
CA MET A 1 19.29 -18.68 44.18
C MET A 1 18.24 -18.51 43.11
N THR A 2 17.20 -17.75 43.44
CA THR A 2 16.01 -17.50 42.62
C THR A 2 16.36 -16.44 41.58
N ILE A 3 16.12 -16.72 40.30
CA ILE A 3 15.90 -15.67 39.31
C ILE A 3 14.52 -15.92 38.70
N THR A 4 13.69 -14.92 38.95
CA THR A 4 12.26 -14.86 38.90
C THR A 4 11.78 -14.81 37.44
N GLU A 5 10.83 -15.68 37.09
CA GLU A 5 9.91 -15.44 35.98
C GLU A 5 9.23 -14.10 36.21
N LYS A 6 9.61 -13.09 35.42
CA LYS A 6 8.89 -11.82 35.40
C LYS A 6 7.58 -12.05 34.66
N ARG A 7 6.58 -12.49 35.41
CA ARG A 7 5.15 -12.48 35.08
C ARG A 7 4.79 -11.08 34.60
N MET A 8 4.56 -10.94 33.30
CA MET A 8 3.89 -9.76 32.73
C MET A 8 2.39 -9.93 32.99
N GLU A 9 1.96 -9.57 34.19
CA GLU A 9 0.56 -9.24 34.48
C GLU A 9 0.32 -7.78 34.09
N GLY A 10 -0.75 -7.53 33.34
CA GLY A 10 -1.29 -6.17 33.20
C GLY A 10 -1.30 -5.59 31.79
N ALA A 11 -1.84 -6.30 30.82
CA ALA A 11 -2.70 -5.70 29.81
C ALA A 11 -3.69 -6.77 29.36
N ASN A 12 -4.98 -6.54 29.55
CA ASN A 12 -6.03 -7.35 28.94
C ASN A 12 -6.02 -7.05 27.42
N LEU A 13 -4.96 -7.50 26.74
CA LEU A 13 -4.84 -7.42 25.29
C LEU A 13 -5.78 -8.50 24.76
N GLU A 14 -6.99 -8.08 24.39
CA GLU A 14 -7.86 -8.87 23.52
C GLU A 14 -7.01 -9.48 22.40
N PRO A 15 -7.13 -10.80 22.14
CA PRO A 15 -6.35 -11.44 21.09
C PRO A 15 -6.58 -10.68 19.78
N GLN A 16 -5.55 -9.99 19.30
CA GLN A 16 -5.62 -9.36 17.98
C GLN A 16 -5.77 -10.48 16.94
N PRO A 17 -6.57 -10.27 15.89
CA PRO A 17 -6.68 -11.25 14.82
C PRO A 17 -5.30 -11.40 14.20
N TYR A 18 -4.81 -12.62 14.16
CA TYR A 18 -3.68 -12.93 13.30
C TYR A 18 -4.20 -12.98 11.86
N VAL A 19 -4.11 -11.87 11.16
CA VAL A 19 -4.35 -11.81 9.71
C VAL A 19 -3.05 -12.24 9.03
N SER A 20 -3.05 -13.40 8.37
CA SER A 20 -1.84 -13.85 7.66
C SER A 20 -1.64 -13.04 6.38
N LEU A 21 -0.38 -12.86 5.98
CA LEU A 21 -0.05 -12.27 4.67
C LEU A 21 -0.72 -13.01 3.51
N ALA A 22 -0.89 -14.33 3.63
CA ALA A 22 -1.57 -15.14 2.62
C ALA A 22 -3.06 -14.80 2.51
N ASP A 23 -3.73 -14.51 3.63
CA ASP A 23 -5.14 -14.12 3.63
C ASP A 23 -5.31 -12.73 2.99
N VAL A 24 -4.43 -11.78 3.33
CA VAL A 24 -4.40 -10.46 2.69
C VAL A 24 -4.19 -10.58 1.17
N GLN A 25 -3.23 -11.41 0.74
CA GLN A 25 -2.93 -11.59 -0.67
C GLN A 25 -4.06 -12.27 -1.45
N ARG A 26 -4.82 -13.17 -0.81
CA ARG A 26 -5.97 -13.85 -1.44
C ARG A 26 -7.09 -12.89 -1.84
N GLU A 27 -7.25 -11.79 -1.10
CA GLU A 27 -8.25 -10.76 -1.39
C GLU A 27 -7.92 -9.96 -2.66
N ILE A 28 -6.66 -9.96 -3.10
CA ILE A 28 -6.22 -9.20 -4.28
C ILE A 28 -6.68 -9.93 -5.55
N ARG A 29 -7.46 -9.23 -6.37
CA ARG A 29 -7.88 -9.67 -7.70
C ARG A 29 -6.85 -9.29 -8.76
N SER A 30 -6.37 -8.06 -8.73
CA SER A 30 -5.37 -7.55 -9.69
C SER A 30 -4.53 -6.43 -9.09
N VAL A 31 -3.37 -6.21 -9.70
CA VAL A 31 -2.43 -5.16 -9.34
C VAL A 31 -2.11 -4.34 -10.57
N HIS A 32 -2.22 -3.01 -10.45
CA HIS A 32 -1.93 -2.07 -11.51
C HIS A 32 -0.90 -1.05 -11.05
N TYR A 33 0.02 -0.69 -11.93
CA TYR A 33 1.06 0.31 -11.66
C TYR A 33 1.02 1.41 -12.71
N PHE A 34 1.22 2.64 -12.28
CA PHE A 34 1.41 3.79 -13.16
C PHE A 34 2.13 4.91 -12.40
N THR A 35 2.78 5.80 -13.14
CA THR A 35 3.40 6.99 -12.53
C THR A 35 2.41 8.16 -12.47
N ALA A 36 2.67 9.17 -11.62
CA ALA A 36 1.89 10.41 -11.68
C ALA A 36 1.95 11.04 -13.09
N TYR A 37 3.06 10.87 -13.81
CA TYR A 37 3.19 11.30 -15.19
C TYR A 37 2.18 10.61 -16.10
N ASP A 38 2.02 9.28 -15.98
CA ASP A 38 1.04 8.54 -16.78
C ASP A 38 -0.39 8.97 -16.48
N GLY A 39 -0.71 9.20 -15.19
CA GLY A 39 -2.01 9.70 -14.76
C GLY A 39 -2.33 11.08 -15.35
N VAL A 40 -1.43 12.06 -15.19
CA VAL A 40 -1.61 13.42 -15.72
C VAL A 40 -1.64 13.42 -17.25
N ARG A 41 -0.77 12.67 -17.90
CA ARG A 41 -0.77 12.55 -19.37
C ARG A 41 -2.05 11.91 -19.89
N GLY A 42 -2.58 10.91 -19.19
CA GLY A 42 -3.83 10.23 -19.53
C GLY A 42 -5.04 11.16 -19.44
N SER A 43 -5.09 12.04 -18.43
CA SER A 43 -6.15 13.04 -18.26
C SER A 43 -6.00 14.28 -19.15
N THR A 44 -4.82 14.48 -19.73
CA THR A 44 -4.53 15.64 -20.61
C THR A 44 -5.03 15.40 -22.04
N PRO A 45 -5.78 16.36 -22.65
CA PRO A 45 -6.22 16.27 -24.04
C PRO A 45 -5.06 16.02 -25.02
N PRO A 46 -5.26 15.29 -26.13
CA PRO A 46 -4.17 14.90 -27.03
C PRO A 46 -3.28 16.06 -27.50
N GLY A 47 -3.86 17.24 -27.78
CA GLY A 47 -3.13 18.43 -28.23
C GLY A 47 -2.29 19.13 -27.15
N LEU A 48 -2.44 18.76 -25.88
CA LEU A 48 -1.76 19.40 -24.75
C LEU A 48 -0.76 18.49 -24.02
N ARG A 49 -0.65 17.21 -24.42
CA ARG A 49 0.20 16.22 -23.73
C ARG A 49 1.69 16.55 -23.75
N SER A 50 2.16 17.35 -24.71
CA SER A 50 3.54 17.83 -24.79
C SER A 50 3.92 18.77 -23.64
N TYR A 51 2.94 19.43 -23.01
CA TYR A 51 3.15 20.37 -21.90
C TYR A 51 3.16 19.71 -20.52
N VAL A 52 2.94 18.39 -20.43
CA VAL A 52 2.93 17.67 -19.16
C VAL A 52 4.36 17.59 -18.60
N PRO A 53 4.63 18.12 -17.38
CA PRO A 53 5.95 18.07 -16.76
C PRO A 53 6.40 16.61 -16.54
N ARG A 54 7.56 16.25 -17.10
CA ARG A 54 8.05 14.85 -17.07
C ARG A 54 8.84 14.49 -15.82
N GLN A 55 9.74 15.36 -15.38
CA GLN A 55 10.77 15.03 -14.39
C GLN A 55 10.17 14.71 -13.02
N ALA A 56 9.50 15.67 -12.38
CA ALA A 56 8.91 15.47 -11.06
C ALA A 56 7.81 14.40 -11.02
N LEU A 57 6.99 14.28 -12.08
CA LEU A 57 5.85 13.36 -12.08
C LEU A 57 6.23 11.90 -12.33
N LYS A 58 7.40 11.62 -12.92
CA LYS A 58 7.88 10.25 -13.06
C LYS A 58 8.36 9.66 -11.74
N ALA A 59 8.80 10.49 -10.81
CA ALA A 59 9.34 10.05 -9.53
C ALA A 59 8.28 9.55 -8.53
N VAL A 60 6.99 9.64 -8.90
CA VAL A 60 5.86 9.15 -8.10
C VAL A 60 5.25 7.94 -8.78
N THR A 61 5.37 6.77 -8.17
CA THR A 61 4.75 5.52 -8.64
C THR A 61 3.54 5.18 -7.76
N PHE A 62 2.42 4.88 -8.40
CA PHE A 62 1.23 4.35 -7.76
C PHE A 62 1.13 2.85 -7.96
N CYS A 63 0.66 2.16 -6.94
CA CYS A 63 0.17 0.78 -6.97
C CYS A 63 -1.33 0.82 -6.65
N VAL A 64 -2.13 0.17 -7.47
CA VAL A 64 -3.59 0.04 -7.28
C VAL A 64 -3.93 -1.43 -7.20
N LEU A 65 -4.46 -1.83 -6.05
CA LEU A 65 -4.98 -3.17 -5.80
C LEU A 65 -6.48 -3.13 -6.03
N GLU A 66 -6.98 -3.92 -6.97
CA GLU A 66 -8.40 -4.27 -7.04
C GLU A 66 -8.62 -5.51 -6.18
N LEU A 67 -9.54 -5.43 -5.22
CA LEU A 67 -9.89 -6.54 -4.36
C LEU A 67 -11.06 -7.33 -4.93
N ARG A 68 -11.20 -8.59 -4.51
CA ARG A 68 -12.29 -9.49 -4.95
C ARG A 68 -13.68 -8.98 -4.60
N ASN A 69 -13.79 -8.21 -3.54
CA ASN A 69 -15.04 -7.57 -3.10
C ASN A 69 -15.34 -6.24 -3.83
N GLY A 70 -14.52 -5.85 -4.81
CA GLY A 70 -14.70 -4.64 -5.61
C GLY A 70 -14.14 -3.35 -4.99
N PHE A 71 -13.57 -3.42 -3.79
CA PHE A 71 -12.86 -2.28 -3.20
C PHE A 71 -11.49 -2.08 -3.86
N ILE A 72 -11.02 -0.83 -3.82
CA ILE A 72 -9.71 -0.45 -4.32
C ILE A 72 -8.85 0.00 -3.14
N VAL A 73 -7.60 -0.48 -3.10
CA VAL A 73 -6.57 0.00 -2.18
C VAL A 73 -5.40 0.54 -2.98
N THR A 74 -4.90 1.71 -2.61
CA THR A 74 -3.78 2.35 -3.31
C THR A 74 -2.57 2.47 -2.41
N GLY A 75 -1.38 2.34 -2.98
CA GLY A 75 -0.11 2.69 -2.36
C GLY A 75 0.70 3.59 -3.28
N GLU A 76 1.57 4.40 -2.71
CA GLU A 76 2.38 5.36 -3.43
C GLU A 76 3.83 5.30 -2.97
N SER A 77 4.74 5.41 -3.94
CA SER A 77 6.17 5.61 -3.71
C SER A 77 6.56 6.95 -4.29
N VAL A 78 7.26 7.77 -3.51
CA VAL A 78 7.76 9.08 -3.91
C VAL A 78 9.27 9.09 -3.77
N CYS A 79 9.99 9.18 -4.89
CA CYS A 79 11.44 9.37 -4.88
C CYS A 79 11.73 10.88 -5.01
N ALA A 80 12.45 11.45 -4.04
CA ALA A 80 12.71 12.89 -4.01
C ALA A 80 13.80 13.34 -5.01
N ARG A 81 14.46 12.40 -5.72
CA ARG A 81 15.59 12.71 -6.60
C ARG A 81 15.53 11.91 -7.91
N ASP A 82 15.63 12.64 -9.02
CA ASP A 82 15.60 12.10 -10.38
C ASP A 82 16.78 11.17 -10.69
N ASP A 83 17.95 11.38 -10.05
CA ASP A 83 19.16 10.57 -10.23
C ASP A 83 19.10 9.18 -9.58
N ALA A 84 18.10 8.96 -8.72
CA ALA A 84 17.90 7.72 -7.95
C ALA A 84 16.59 7.01 -8.32
N PHE A 85 15.88 7.47 -9.36
CA PHE A 85 14.62 6.86 -9.76
C PHE A 85 14.85 5.50 -10.44
N ASP A 86 14.16 4.50 -9.92
CA ASP A 86 14.22 3.11 -10.36
C ASP A 86 12.78 2.56 -10.39
N ASP A 87 12.30 2.24 -11.59
CA ASP A 87 10.93 1.78 -11.84
C ASP A 87 10.57 0.50 -11.07
N GLU A 88 11.55 -0.37 -10.82
CA GLU A 88 11.33 -1.61 -10.06
C GLU A 88 11.23 -1.32 -8.57
N LYS A 89 12.13 -0.49 -8.03
CA LYS A 89 12.06 -0.07 -6.62
C LYS A 89 10.81 0.75 -6.32
N GLY A 90 10.42 1.64 -7.23
CA GLY A 90 9.20 2.44 -7.10
C GLY A 90 7.95 1.56 -7.00
N ARG A 91 7.84 0.55 -7.86
CA ARG A 91 6.73 -0.42 -7.82
C ARG A 91 6.74 -1.27 -6.56
N ALA A 92 7.92 -1.73 -6.13
CA ALA A 92 8.07 -2.53 -4.91
C ALA A 92 7.60 -1.76 -3.67
N HIS A 93 8.09 -0.54 -3.47
CA HIS A 93 7.66 0.31 -2.34
C HIS A 93 6.17 0.68 -2.44
N ALA A 94 5.66 0.99 -3.63
CA ALA A 94 4.23 1.31 -3.78
C ALA A 94 3.35 0.10 -3.43
N LEU A 95 3.76 -1.12 -3.79
CA LEU A 95 3.07 -2.36 -3.43
C LEU A 95 3.12 -2.59 -1.91
N GLU A 96 4.28 -2.42 -1.28
CA GLU A 96 4.44 -2.54 0.18
C GLU A 96 3.46 -1.60 0.91
N ARG A 97 3.40 -0.32 0.49
CA ARG A 97 2.45 0.65 1.06
C ARG A 97 0.99 0.28 0.85
N ALA A 98 0.64 -0.29 -0.30
CA ALA A 98 -0.71 -0.76 -0.56
C ALA A 98 -1.07 -1.98 0.34
N MET A 99 -0.12 -2.90 0.54
CA MET A 99 -0.26 -4.07 1.41
C MET A 99 -0.40 -3.69 2.89
N GLU A 100 0.37 -2.70 3.36
CA GLU A 100 0.24 -2.13 4.71
C GLU A 100 -1.18 -1.59 4.95
N LYS A 101 -1.69 -0.78 4.01
CA LYS A 101 -3.05 -0.21 4.09
C LYS A 101 -4.11 -1.31 4.06
N LEU A 102 -4.01 -2.26 3.14
CA LEU A 102 -4.94 -3.38 3.04
C LEU A 102 -4.99 -4.20 4.33
N THR A 103 -3.83 -4.52 4.89
CA THR A 103 -3.73 -5.25 6.18
C THR A 103 -4.44 -4.49 7.30
N GLY A 104 -4.25 -3.16 7.36
CA GLY A 104 -4.96 -2.29 8.29
C GLY A 104 -6.49 -2.36 8.14
N TYR A 105 -7.00 -2.40 6.92
CA TYR A 105 -8.44 -2.54 6.66
C TYR A 105 -8.99 -3.90 7.07
N VAL A 106 -8.27 -4.99 6.83
CA VAL A 106 -8.70 -6.33 7.25
C VAL A 106 -8.79 -6.43 8.78
N ILE A 107 -7.79 -5.89 9.49
CA ILE A 107 -7.79 -5.84 10.96
C ILE A 107 -8.96 -4.98 11.47
N TYR A 108 -9.23 -3.84 10.83
CA TYR A 108 -10.36 -2.98 11.21
C TYR A 108 -11.71 -3.69 11.00
N ALA A 109 -11.92 -4.30 9.85
CA ALA A 109 -13.14 -5.04 9.53
C ALA A 109 -13.39 -6.19 10.54
N TRP A 110 -12.33 -6.89 10.93
CA TRP A 110 -12.42 -7.92 11.97
C TRP A 110 -12.85 -7.34 13.32
N LYS A 111 -12.28 -6.21 13.74
CA LYS A 111 -12.66 -5.55 15.01
C LYS A 111 -14.11 -5.11 15.01
N SER A 112 -14.60 -4.57 13.89
CA SER A 112 -15.99 -4.12 13.77
C SER A 112 -17.02 -5.25 13.69
N ALA A 113 -16.61 -6.47 13.36
CA ALA A 113 -17.51 -7.62 13.29
C ALA A 113 -17.80 -8.25 14.66
N GLN A 114 -17.10 -7.83 15.72
CA GLN A 114 -17.25 -8.34 17.09
C GLN A 114 -17.97 -7.37 18.04
N SER A 115 -18.28 -6.16 17.57
CA SER A 115 -19.04 -5.12 18.27
C SER A 115 -20.50 -5.15 17.85
#